data_AF-A0A9E0VGA4-F1
#
_entry.id   AF-A0A9E0VGA4-F1
#
_cell.length_a   1.000
_cell.length_b   1.000
_cell.length_c   1.000
_cell.angle_alpha   90.00
_cell.angle_beta   90.00
_cell.angle_gamma   90.00
#
_symmetry.space_group_name_H-M   'P 1'
#
loop_
_entity.id
_entity.type
_entity.pdbx_description
1 polymer ?
#
loop_
_entity_poly.entity_id
_entity_poly.type
_entity_poly.pdbx_seq_one_letter_code
_entity_poly.pdbx_strand_id
1 'polypeptide(L)'
;MNVSKSIMRNLDRAVLAFAVCLLTLTPAFALTNGQHRLFSGNELNALAKPTAVFNSCWIDYNVTESGVKGMRIHVNFEVTGLKGIDSKLVARVRNADGDYLMNEGSSYSNDSGELETSFEMKPGYPTTVYKDADMFLPYNEINIGKGVWNLELDIDVSYADGTLIQHLTFKEFEFTQNRGNTTPEPSTKLDATVKRVWIDYNVTEGGRKGMRVHVNFEVSGLKGVDSMLVARVQKENGDFVTSRSPSFSNGDGELEISFSMKPGYATTVYEDAQMFLPYNELTLRRGVWNLKFDIDLKYENGEFIKHLDYEEFEFTQP
;
A
#
# COMPACT_ATOMS: atom_id res chain seq x y z
N MET A 1 -30.16 84.14 -10.12
CA MET A 1 -31.12 83.03 -10.35
C MET A 1 -31.69 82.61 -9.01
N ASN A 2 -32.94 82.12 -8.94
CA ASN A 2 -33.61 81.84 -7.67
C ASN A 2 -34.45 80.54 -7.72
N VAL A 3 -34.71 79.92 -6.56
CA VAL A 3 -35.21 78.54 -6.45
C VAL A 3 -36.71 78.42 -6.75
N SER A 4 -37.07 77.48 -7.64
CA SER A 4 -38.42 76.97 -7.90
C SER A 4 -38.32 75.74 -8.82
N LYS A 5 -39.12 74.66 -8.69
CA LYS A 5 -40.19 74.35 -7.72
C LYS A 5 -40.59 72.86 -7.87
N SER A 6 -41.39 72.35 -6.92
CA SER A 6 -42.58 71.48 -7.19
C SER A 6 -42.39 69.99 -7.56
N ILE A 7 -43.16 69.00 -7.06
CA ILE A 7 -44.13 68.93 -5.92
C ILE A 7 -44.36 67.47 -5.46
N MET A 8 -44.87 67.33 -4.23
CA MET A 8 -45.53 66.20 -3.55
C MET A 8 -46.01 64.96 -4.35
N ARG A 9 -45.87 63.78 -3.71
CA ARG A 9 -46.89 62.73 -3.40
C ARG A 9 -46.16 61.55 -2.72
N ASN A 10 -46.73 60.75 -1.79
CA ASN A 10 -48.01 60.78 -1.07
C ASN A 10 -47.91 59.81 0.14
N LEU A 11 -48.63 60.09 1.25
CA LEU A 11 -49.09 59.15 2.30
C LEU A 11 -48.07 58.20 2.99
N ASP A 12 -48.35 57.53 4.12
CA ASP A 12 -49.03 57.86 5.40
C ASP A 12 -48.89 56.59 6.29
N ARG A 13 -48.73 56.71 7.62
CA ARG A 13 -48.75 55.63 8.66
C ARG A 13 -47.74 54.45 8.49
N ALA A 14 -46.88 54.05 9.44
CA ALA A 14 -46.92 53.91 10.92
C ALA A 14 -47.60 52.62 11.46
N VAL A 15 -46.90 51.96 12.43
CA VAL A 15 -47.41 51.05 13.50
C VAL A 15 -47.82 49.61 13.10
N LEU A 16 -47.60 48.52 13.88
CA LEU A 16 -46.66 48.18 15.01
C LEU A 16 -46.84 46.68 15.43
N ALA A 17 -45.92 46.17 16.29
CA ALA A 17 -46.11 45.14 17.33
C ALA A 17 -46.09 43.64 16.92
N PHE A 18 -45.79 42.65 17.80
CA PHE A 18 -45.40 42.60 19.25
C PHE A 18 -43.98 41.96 19.41
N ALA A 19 -43.37 41.60 20.56
CA ALA A 19 -43.70 41.35 21.99
C ALA A 19 -42.49 41.82 22.89
N VAL A 20 -42.38 41.84 24.25
CA VAL A 20 -42.96 41.14 25.44
C VAL A 20 -42.44 39.69 25.59
N CYS A 21 -41.71 39.23 26.64
CA CYS A 21 -41.13 39.76 27.90
C CYS A 21 -39.70 39.15 28.08
N LEU A 22 -38.69 39.71 28.77
CA LEU A 22 -38.53 40.35 30.09
C LEU A 22 -38.54 39.37 31.31
N LEU A 23 -37.36 39.23 31.96
CA LEU A 23 -37.10 38.92 33.39
C LEU A 23 -35.56 38.99 33.62
N THR A 24 -34.99 40.16 33.96
CA THR A 24 -34.37 40.49 35.28
C THR A 24 -33.32 39.50 35.80
N LEU A 25 -32.10 39.93 36.16
CA LEU A 25 -31.87 40.76 37.36
C LEU A 25 -30.68 41.77 37.27
N THR A 26 -30.59 42.57 38.33
CA THR A 26 -29.84 43.83 38.57
C THR A 26 -28.29 43.75 38.68
N PRO A 27 -27.58 44.90 38.66
CA PRO A 27 -26.12 44.98 38.53
C PRO A 27 -25.35 45.15 39.86
N ALA A 28 -24.03 45.05 39.81
CA ALA A 28 -23.13 45.76 40.73
C ALA A 28 -21.75 46.04 40.09
N PHE A 29 -21.14 47.17 40.45
CA PHE A 29 -19.77 47.52 40.07
C PHE A 29 -18.74 46.70 40.88
N ALA A 30 -17.67 46.28 40.21
CA ALA A 30 -16.40 45.96 40.86
C ALA A 30 -15.28 46.79 40.20
N LEU A 31 -15.20 48.09 40.55
CA LEU A 31 -14.06 48.92 40.21
C LEU A 31 -12.83 48.41 40.97
N THR A 32 -11.91 47.78 40.24
CA THR A 32 -10.54 47.49 40.71
C THR A 32 -9.55 48.04 39.70
N ASN A 33 -8.40 48.52 40.18
CA ASN A 33 -7.46 49.31 39.37
C ASN A 33 -6.69 48.46 38.36
N GLY A 34 -7.28 48.24 37.19
CA GLY A 34 -6.55 47.86 35.98
C GLY A 34 -5.87 49.09 35.37
N GLN A 35 -4.54 49.07 35.22
CA GLN A 35 -3.85 50.08 34.42
C GLN A 35 -4.34 50.01 32.97
N HIS A 36 -4.59 51.16 32.33
CA HIS A 36 -4.74 51.23 30.88
C HIS A 36 -3.37 50.97 30.20
N ARG A 37 -2.98 49.69 30.14
CA ARG A 37 -2.00 49.22 29.17
C ARG A 37 -2.61 49.41 27.78
N LEU A 38 -2.18 50.46 27.09
CA LEU A 38 -2.22 50.49 25.64
C LEU A 38 -1.27 49.38 25.17
N PHE A 39 -1.84 48.25 24.76
CA PHE A 39 -1.07 47.13 24.21
C PHE A 39 -0.20 47.65 23.06
N SER A 40 1.12 47.55 23.21
CA SER A 40 2.03 47.88 22.12
C SER A 40 1.81 46.90 20.97
N GLY A 41 2.16 47.28 19.73
CA GLY A 41 1.99 46.41 18.56
C GLY A 41 2.70 45.04 18.68
N ASN A 42 3.64 44.89 19.60
CA ASN A 42 4.31 43.61 19.89
C ASN A 42 3.54 42.70 20.85
N GLU A 43 2.60 43.19 21.67
CA GLU A 43 1.77 42.34 22.53
C GLU A 43 0.57 41.72 21.78
N LEU A 44 0.33 42.13 20.52
CA LEU A 44 -0.51 41.39 19.56
C LEU A 44 0.23 40.24 18.88
N ASN A 45 1.56 40.17 18.96
CA ASN A 45 2.34 38.99 18.56
C ASN A 45 2.37 37.95 19.68
N ALA A 46 1.19 37.52 20.13
CA ALA A 46 1.04 36.12 20.49
C ALA A 46 1.31 35.34 19.19
N LEU A 47 2.52 34.79 19.04
CA LEU A 47 2.94 34.04 17.85
C LEU A 47 1.86 33.01 17.55
N ALA A 48 1.12 33.22 16.45
CA ALA A 48 0.00 32.36 16.09
C ALA A 48 0.51 30.92 16.03
N LYS A 49 -0.15 30.00 16.75
CA LYS A 49 0.27 28.59 16.82
C LYS A 49 0.49 28.13 15.37
N PRO A 50 1.67 27.57 15.02
CA PRO A 50 1.90 27.14 13.67
C PRO A 50 0.80 26.22 13.17
N THR A 51 0.42 26.41 11.91
CA THR A 51 -0.66 25.69 11.24
C THR A 51 -0.16 25.08 9.95
N ALA A 52 -0.91 24.09 9.47
CA ALA A 52 -0.74 23.53 8.15
C ALA A 52 -2.09 23.39 7.45
N VAL A 53 -2.10 23.46 6.12
CA VAL A 53 -3.27 23.30 5.26
C VAL A 53 -2.98 22.19 4.26
N PHE A 54 -3.76 21.12 4.32
CA PHE A 54 -3.68 19.99 3.39
C PHE A 54 -4.36 20.32 2.05
N ASN A 55 -3.74 19.92 0.94
CA ASN A 55 -4.32 20.04 -0.41
C ASN A 55 -4.60 18.67 -1.06
N SER A 56 -3.61 17.75 -1.08
CA SER A 56 -3.77 16.43 -1.71
C SER A 56 -2.68 15.44 -1.30
N CYS A 57 -3.00 14.14 -1.31
CA CYS A 57 -2.01 13.06 -1.16
C CYS A 57 -2.28 11.88 -2.11
N TRP A 58 -1.21 11.39 -2.75
CA TRP A 58 -1.20 10.18 -3.57
C TRP A 58 -0.01 9.28 -3.23
N ILE A 59 -0.05 8.04 -3.70
CA ILE A 59 0.96 7.02 -3.42
C ILE A 59 1.40 6.40 -4.74
N ASP A 60 2.69 6.48 -5.02
CA ASP A 60 3.33 5.74 -6.11
C ASP A 60 3.82 4.40 -5.56
N TYR A 61 3.14 3.33 -5.96
CA TYR A 61 3.43 1.97 -5.51
C TYR A 61 4.62 1.37 -6.27
N ASN A 62 5.32 0.43 -5.64
CA ASN A 62 6.43 -0.34 -6.23
C ASN A 62 7.67 0.48 -6.62
N VAL A 63 7.80 1.71 -6.11
CA VAL A 63 8.99 2.55 -6.25
C VAL A 63 10.21 1.85 -5.65
N THR A 64 11.38 2.07 -6.25
CA THR A 64 12.66 1.51 -5.76
C THR A 64 13.63 2.65 -5.46
N GLU A 65 14.10 2.72 -4.22
CA GLU A 65 15.09 3.70 -3.77
C GLU A 65 16.27 2.98 -3.10
N SER A 66 17.50 3.36 -3.45
CA SER A 66 18.74 2.72 -2.95
C SER A 66 18.77 1.18 -3.11
N GLY A 67 18.01 0.63 -4.07
CA GLY A 67 17.85 -0.81 -4.30
C GLY A 67 16.73 -1.48 -3.50
N VAL A 68 16.14 -0.80 -2.51
CA VAL A 68 15.03 -1.29 -1.70
C VAL A 68 13.70 -0.89 -2.35
N LYS A 69 12.70 -1.78 -2.28
CA LYS A 69 11.37 -1.57 -2.89
C LYS A 69 10.34 -1.14 -1.84
N GLY A 70 9.53 -0.16 -2.17
CA GLY A 70 8.55 0.44 -1.26
C GLY A 70 7.46 1.20 -1.99
N MET A 71 6.80 2.08 -1.25
CA MET A 71 5.90 3.10 -1.79
C MET A 71 6.51 4.49 -1.61
N ARG A 72 6.19 5.41 -2.52
CA ARG A 72 6.48 6.84 -2.35
C ARG A 72 5.18 7.59 -2.07
N ILE A 73 5.13 8.25 -0.92
CA ILE A 73 3.96 8.97 -0.40
C ILE A 73 4.18 10.44 -0.73
N HIS A 74 3.34 10.99 -1.59
CA HIS A 74 3.43 12.38 -2.06
C HIS A 74 2.37 13.24 -1.37
N VAL A 75 2.75 14.39 -0.85
CA VAL A 75 1.87 15.31 -0.12
C VAL A 75 2.03 16.75 -0.61
N ASN A 76 0.90 17.37 -0.94
CA ASN A 76 0.79 18.80 -1.23
C ASN A 76 0.16 19.51 -0.03
N PHE A 77 0.88 20.44 0.58
CA PHE A 77 0.44 21.18 1.76
C PHE A 77 1.12 22.56 1.89
N GLU A 78 0.49 23.46 2.65
CA GLU A 78 1.07 24.73 3.07
C GLU A 78 1.32 24.70 4.58
N VAL A 79 2.41 25.32 5.05
CA VAL A 79 2.66 25.60 6.47
C VAL A 79 2.79 27.09 6.73
N THR A 80 2.25 27.56 7.86
CA THR A 80 2.39 28.93 8.34
C THR A 80 2.89 28.94 9.80
N GLY A 81 3.81 29.84 10.12
CA GLY A 81 4.39 30.01 11.46
C GLY A 81 5.73 29.31 11.69
N LEU A 82 6.15 28.39 10.81
CA LEU A 82 7.34 27.54 10.99
C LEU A 82 8.67 28.15 10.48
N LYS A 83 8.76 29.48 10.32
CA LYS A 83 9.97 30.10 9.75
C LYS A 83 11.22 29.85 10.61
N GLY A 84 12.18 29.13 10.05
CA GLY A 84 13.47 28.81 10.69
C GLY A 84 13.38 27.74 11.78
N ILE A 85 12.21 27.14 11.99
CA ILE A 85 11.96 26.06 12.94
C ILE A 85 12.17 24.72 12.22
N ASP A 86 12.86 23.79 12.87
CA ASP A 86 13.00 22.42 12.37
C ASP A 86 11.73 21.62 12.65
N SER A 87 11.20 20.97 11.62
CA SER A 87 9.90 20.31 11.63
C SER A 87 9.88 19.15 10.64
N LYS A 88 8.90 18.28 10.77
CA LYS A 88 8.70 17.11 9.91
C LYS A 88 7.29 17.14 9.32
N LEU A 89 7.18 16.71 8.08
CA LEU A 89 5.98 16.01 7.62
C LEU A 89 6.20 14.54 7.98
N VAL A 90 5.21 13.88 8.58
CA VAL A 90 5.30 12.45 8.94
C VAL A 90 4.12 11.68 8.35
N ALA A 91 4.35 10.41 8.04
CA ALA A 91 3.31 9.44 7.71
C ALA A 91 3.51 8.18 8.58
N ARG A 92 2.56 7.94 9.49
CA ARG A 92 2.56 6.81 10.44
C ARG A 92 1.54 5.77 10.00
N VAL A 93 1.87 4.49 10.04
CA VAL A 93 1.02 3.42 9.48
C VAL A 93 0.10 2.83 10.54
N ARG A 94 -1.20 2.71 10.22
CA ARG A 94 -2.25 2.19 11.09
C ARG A 94 -3.01 1.03 10.45
N ASN A 95 -3.58 0.15 11.28
CA ASN A 95 -4.53 -0.88 10.85
C ASN A 95 -5.96 -0.30 10.71
N ALA A 96 -6.89 -1.10 10.20
CA ALA A 96 -8.30 -0.69 10.03
C ALA A 96 -9.07 -0.45 11.34
N ASP A 97 -8.55 -0.92 12.49
CA ASP A 97 -9.11 -0.65 13.82
C ASP A 97 -8.59 0.67 14.43
N GLY A 98 -7.54 1.25 13.84
CA GLY A 98 -6.91 2.50 14.25
C GLY A 98 -5.66 2.36 15.14
N ASP A 99 -5.16 1.15 15.39
CA ASP A 99 -3.89 0.93 16.07
C ASP A 99 -2.71 1.15 15.11
N TYR A 100 -1.62 1.73 15.62
CA TYR A 100 -0.38 1.88 14.84
C TYR A 100 0.34 0.53 14.69
N LEU A 101 0.95 0.32 13.52
CA LEU A 101 1.86 -0.79 13.30
C LEU A 101 3.19 -0.49 14.04
N MET A 102 3.76 -1.51 14.69
CA MET A 102 5.01 -1.36 15.46
C MET A 102 6.20 -1.93 14.67
N ASN A 103 7.34 -1.23 14.70
CA ASN A 103 8.58 -1.64 14.03
C ASN A 103 9.83 -1.26 14.86
N GLU A 104 9.80 -1.58 16.15
CA GLU A 104 10.81 -1.21 17.15
C GLU A 104 12.25 -1.45 16.68
N GLY A 105 13.08 -0.40 16.74
CA GLY A 105 14.50 -0.47 16.43
C GLY A 105 14.86 -0.34 14.94
N SER A 106 13.88 -0.17 14.05
CA SER A 106 14.13 0.28 12.67
C SER A 106 14.41 1.79 12.60
N SER A 107 15.14 2.23 11.57
CA SER A 107 15.20 3.65 11.17
C SER A 107 13.86 4.21 10.69
N TYR A 108 12.88 3.34 10.45
CA TYR A 108 11.48 3.66 10.15
C TYR A 108 10.58 3.45 11.37
N SER A 109 11.07 3.83 12.55
CA SER A 109 10.26 3.89 13.78
C SER A 109 10.48 5.20 14.53
N ASN A 110 9.42 5.72 15.14
CA ASN A 110 9.49 6.89 16.02
C ASN A 110 9.86 6.49 17.46
N ASP A 111 10.00 7.46 18.36
CA ASP A 111 10.42 7.24 19.76
C ASP A 111 9.46 6.32 20.56
N SER A 112 8.22 6.11 20.08
CA SER A 112 7.26 5.16 20.65
C SER A 112 7.37 3.74 20.06
N GLY A 113 8.15 3.55 18.98
CA GLY A 113 8.25 2.31 18.22
C GLY A 113 7.22 2.15 17.08
N GLU A 114 6.39 3.17 16.83
CA GLU A 114 5.39 3.16 15.74
C GLU A 114 6.10 3.27 14.37
N LEU A 115 5.60 2.56 13.37
CA LEU A 115 6.10 2.54 11.99
C LEU A 115 5.84 3.90 11.31
N GLU A 116 6.92 4.63 11.04
CA GLU A 116 6.90 6.01 10.53
C GLU A 116 7.88 6.19 9.37
N THR A 117 7.49 7.00 8.38
CA THR A 117 8.44 7.68 7.48
C THR A 117 8.21 9.19 7.57
N SER A 118 9.25 9.99 7.30
CA SER A 118 9.18 11.45 7.41
C SER A 118 9.94 12.19 6.32
N PHE A 119 9.57 13.46 6.11
CA PHE A 119 10.28 14.44 5.29
C PHE A 119 10.67 15.62 6.19
N GLU A 120 11.98 15.82 6.36
CA GLU A 120 12.52 16.91 7.19
C GLU A 120 12.39 18.27 6.49
N MET A 121 11.97 19.30 7.23
CA MET A 121 11.83 20.65 6.71
C MET A 121 12.25 21.73 7.72
N LYS A 122 12.84 22.81 7.17
CA LYS A 122 13.14 24.05 7.91
C LYS A 122 12.68 25.28 7.09
N PRO A 123 11.38 25.64 7.15
CA PRO A 123 10.81 26.66 6.25
C PRO A 123 11.52 28.02 6.27
N GLY A 124 11.89 28.55 5.10
CA GLY A 124 12.60 29.83 4.98
C GLY A 124 11.71 31.08 5.12
N TYR A 125 10.39 30.91 5.01
CA TYR A 125 9.40 31.99 4.93
C TYR A 125 8.28 31.80 5.98
N PRO A 126 7.58 32.88 6.40
CA PRO A 126 6.49 32.79 7.39
C PRO A 126 5.36 31.85 6.97
N THR A 127 5.11 31.78 5.66
CA THR A 127 4.24 30.81 4.99
C THR A 127 5.06 30.14 3.89
N THR A 128 4.99 28.81 3.77
CA THR A 128 5.75 28.02 2.77
C THR A 128 4.85 26.93 2.20
N VAL A 129 4.81 26.79 0.87
CA VAL A 129 4.00 25.79 0.16
C VAL A 129 4.91 24.67 -0.37
N TYR A 130 4.64 23.45 0.06
CA TYR A 130 5.20 22.23 -0.49
C TYR A 130 4.19 21.66 -1.48
N LYS A 131 4.41 21.87 -2.78
CA LYS A 131 3.49 21.39 -3.83
C LYS A 131 3.54 19.87 -4.02
N ASP A 132 4.70 19.30 -3.71
CA ASP A 132 5.03 17.89 -3.80
C ASP A 132 6.20 17.68 -2.83
N ALA A 133 5.91 17.22 -1.61
CA ALA A 133 6.89 16.70 -0.68
C ALA A 133 6.69 15.19 -0.60
N ASP A 134 7.77 14.45 -0.84
CA ASP A 134 7.75 12.99 -0.91
C ASP A 134 8.41 12.32 0.31
N MET A 135 7.89 11.16 0.67
CA MET A 135 8.43 10.28 1.71
C MET A 135 8.48 8.85 1.16
N PHE A 136 9.56 8.11 1.41
CA PHE A 136 9.69 6.72 0.98
C PHE A 136 9.53 5.75 2.14
N LEU A 137 8.50 4.88 2.07
CA LEU A 137 8.28 3.80 3.03
C LEU A 137 8.64 2.45 2.37
N PRO A 138 9.72 1.76 2.79
CA PRO A 138 10.09 0.46 2.25
C PRO A 138 9.10 -0.62 2.68
N TYR A 139 8.76 -1.54 1.77
CA TYR A 139 7.77 -2.60 2.07
C TYR A 139 8.28 -3.62 3.11
N ASN A 140 9.59 -3.76 3.28
CA ASN A 140 10.18 -4.64 4.29
C ASN A 140 10.08 -4.09 5.73
N GLU A 141 9.64 -2.84 5.92
CA GLU A 141 9.38 -2.25 7.24
C GLU A 141 7.93 -2.51 7.71
N ILE A 142 7.02 -2.86 6.79
CA ILE A 142 5.62 -3.19 7.09
C ILE A 142 5.55 -4.64 7.60
N ASN A 143 6.04 -4.85 8.82
CA ASN A 143 6.28 -6.13 9.46
C ASN A 143 4.98 -6.79 10.01
N ILE A 144 3.94 -6.85 9.18
CA ILE A 144 2.62 -7.40 9.50
C ILE A 144 2.51 -8.87 9.08
N GLY A 145 1.49 -9.58 9.57
CA GLY A 145 1.21 -10.97 9.19
C GLY A 145 0.89 -11.12 7.69
N LYS A 146 0.99 -12.35 7.17
CA LYS A 146 0.62 -12.65 5.78
C LYS A 146 -0.86 -12.37 5.53
N GLY A 147 -1.18 -11.66 4.45
CA GLY A 147 -2.56 -11.36 4.05
C GLY A 147 -2.68 -10.13 3.16
N VAL A 148 -3.92 -9.83 2.75
CA VAL A 148 -4.30 -8.52 2.19
C VAL A 148 -4.84 -7.67 3.33
N TRP A 149 -4.25 -6.49 3.52
CA TRP A 149 -4.56 -5.58 4.62
C TRP A 149 -5.01 -4.22 4.08
N ASN A 150 -6.14 -3.74 4.58
CA ASN A 150 -6.51 -2.33 4.45
C ASN A 150 -5.77 -1.58 5.56
N LEU A 151 -4.84 -0.70 5.18
CA LEU A 151 -4.03 0.09 6.07
C LEU A 151 -4.28 1.58 5.82
N GLU A 152 -3.93 2.41 6.80
CA GLU A 152 -4.11 3.85 6.75
C GLU A 152 -2.77 4.54 7.06
N LEU A 153 -2.44 5.59 6.31
CA LEU A 153 -1.40 6.54 6.71
C LEU A 153 -2.06 7.68 7.48
N ASP A 154 -1.67 7.87 8.74
CA ASP A 154 -1.92 9.10 9.49
C ASP A 154 -0.84 10.11 9.11
N ILE A 155 -1.25 11.21 8.46
CA ILE A 155 -0.33 12.21 7.91
C ILE A 155 -0.43 13.49 8.73
N ASP A 156 0.66 13.83 9.41
CA ASP A 156 0.78 14.96 10.31
C ASP A 156 1.92 15.91 9.92
N VAL A 157 1.83 17.15 10.41
CA VAL A 157 2.98 18.05 10.57
C VAL A 157 3.34 18.10 12.04
N SER A 158 4.61 17.86 12.37
CA SER A 158 5.17 17.82 13.73
C SER A 158 6.46 18.64 13.84
N TYR A 159 6.82 19.05 15.06
CA TYR A 159 8.15 19.59 15.33
C TYR A 159 9.20 18.47 15.23
N ALA A 160 10.49 18.83 15.15
CA ALA A 160 11.57 17.83 15.03
C ALA A 160 11.59 16.79 16.18
N ASP A 161 11.08 17.17 17.37
CA ASP A 161 10.92 16.34 18.58
C ASP A 161 9.65 15.46 18.59
N GLY A 162 8.92 15.38 17.48
CA GLY A 162 7.68 14.60 17.35
C GLY A 162 6.42 15.31 17.87
N THR A 163 6.53 16.46 18.53
CA THR A 163 5.35 17.18 19.04
C THR A 163 4.42 17.61 17.90
N LEU A 164 3.16 17.17 17.94
CA LEU A 164 2.16 17.44 16.90
C LEU A 164 1.84 18.94 16.74
N ILE A 165 2.06 19.47 15.53
CA ILE A 165 1.64 20.83 15.15
C ILE A 165 0.21 20.77 14.64
N GLN A 166 -0.06 19.95 13.62
CA GLN A 166 -1.32 19.91 12.90
C GLN A 166 -1.48 18.57 12.16
N HIS A 167 -2.59 17.86 12.40
CA HIS A 167 -2.98 16.72 11.56
C HIS A 167 -3.48 17.21 10.19
N LEU A 168 -3.08 16.52 9.11
CA LEU A 168 -3.45 16.87 7.74
C LEU A 168 -4.59 16.00 7.21
N THR A 169 -4.41 14.68 7.19
CA THR A 169 -5.35 13.75 6.58
C THR A 169 -5.05 12.30 6.97
N PHE A 170 -6.02 11.43 6.74
CA PHE A 170 -5.83 9.99 6.67
C PHE A 170 -5.82 9.52 5.21
N LYS A 171 -4.93 8.58 4.88
CA LYS A 171 -4.81 8.02 3.52
C LYS A 171 -4.85 6.50 3.54
N GLU A 172 -6.01 5.95 3.19
CA GLU A 172 -6.19 4.50 2.98
C GLU A 172 -5.31 3.98 1.83
N PHE A 173 -4.79 2.76 2.00
CA PHE A 173 -4.13 1.96 0.97
C PHE A 173 -4.29 0.45 1.24
N GLU A 174 -4.25 -0.35 0.17
CA GLU A 174 -4.20 -1.81 0.28
C GLU A 174 -2.73 -2.28 0.31
N PHE A 175 -2.41 -3.20 1.23
CA PHE A 175 -1.10 -3.82 1.34
C PHE A 175 -1.19 -5.34 1.36
N THR A 176 -0.60 -6.00 0.37
CA THR A 176 -0.55 -7.47 0.28
C THR A 176 0.80 -7.98 0.76
N GLN A 177 0.83 -8.57 1.95
CA GLN A 177 2.02 -9.15 2.56
C GLN A 177 2.12 -10.65 2.23
N ASN A 178 3.07 -11.01 1.36
CA ASN A 178 3.31 -12.38 0.89
C ASN A 178 4.49 -13.07 1.59
N ARG A 179 4.82 -12.66 2.83
CA ARG A 179 5.88 -13.26 3.64
C ARG A 179 5.66 -12.97 5.12
N GLY A 180 5.69 -14.00 5.97
CA GLY A 180 5.67 -13.83 7.42
C GLY A 180 6.98 -13.26 7.97
N ASN A 181 6.89 -12.51 9.07
CA ASN A 181 7.95 -11.75 9.73
C ASN A 181 9.28 -12.54 9.82
N THR A 182 10.26 -12.18 8.99
CA THR A 182 11.64 -12.69 9.05
C THR A 182 12.62 -11.57 8.67
N THR A 183 13.74 -11.51 9.41
CA THR A 183 14.73 -10.42 9.39
C THR A 183 15.38 -10.22 8.00
N PRO A 184 15.66 -8.98 7.55
CA PRO A 184 16.11 -8.72 6.19
C PRO A 184 17.59 -9.09 5.94
N GLU A 185 17.80 -10.23 5.28
CA GLU A 185 19.00 -10.49 4.45
C GLU A 185 18.92 -9.67 3.14
N PRO A 186 20.06 -9.29 2.52
CA PRO A 186 20.10 -8.32 1.41
C PRO A 186 19.30 -8.78 0.18
N SER A 187 18.32 -7.97 -0.21
CA SER A 187 17.31 -8.30 -1.19
C SER A 187 17.80 -8.17 -2.64
N THR A 188 18.41 -9.23 -3.18
CA THR A 188 18.23 -9.48 -4.61
C THR A 188 16.75 -9.70 -4.88
N LYS A 189 16.12 -8.75 -5.59
CA LYS A 189 14.73 -8.77 -6.05
C LYS A 189 14.28 -10.19 -6.40
N LEU A 190 13.20 -10.66 -5.77
CA LEU A 190 12.55 -11.89 -6.22
C LEU A 190 11.99 -11.65 -7.61
N ASP A 191 12.45 -12.43 -8.58
CA ASP A 191 11.96 -12.41 -9.95
C ASP A 191 12.20 -13.77 -10.60
N ALA A 192 11.45 -14.06 -11.67
CA ALA A 192 11.63 -15.27 -12.46
C ALA A 192 11.17 -15.04 -13.90
N THR A 193 11.90 -15.61 -14.86
CA THR A 193 11.59 -15.52 -16.28
C THR A 193 11.72 -16.88 -16.94
N VAL A 194 10.66 -17.33 -17.62
CA VAL A 194 10.72 -18.47 -18.51
C VAL A 194 11.33 -18.00 -19.83
N LYS A 195 12.31 -18.74 -20.34
CA LYS A 195 12.87 -18.54 -21.69
C LYS A 195 12.18 -19.43 -22.71
N ARG A 196 11.71 -20.61 -22.28
CA ARG A 196 11.04 -21.62 -23.12
C ARG A 196 10.34 -22.68 -22.28
N VAL A 197 9.17 -23.13 -22.74
CA VAL A 197 8.56 -24.42 -22.40
C VAL A 197 8.62 -25.37 -23.61
N TRP A 198 8.63 -26.68 -23.39
CA TRP A 198 8.29 -27.68 -24.42
C TRP A 198 7.78 -28.98 -23.79
N ILE A 199 7.12 -29.82 -24.59
CA ILE A 199 6.52 -31.08 -24.14
C ILE A 199 7.05 -32.26 -24.98
N ASP A 200 7.67 -33.24 -24.30
CA ASP A 200 8.01 -34.54 -24.86
C ASP A 200 6.81 -35.50 -24.66
N TYR A 201 6.13 -35.85 -25.75
CA TYR A 201 4.94 -36.71 -25.74
C TYR A 201 5.31 -38.21 -25.72
N ASN A 202 4.44 -39.03 -25.15
CA ASN A 202 4.54 -40.50 -25.10
C ASN A 202 5.73 -41.08 -24.32
N VAL A 203 6.41 -40.26 -23.50
CA VAL A 203 7.47 -40.65 -22.58
C VAL A 203 6.98 -41.75 -21.63
N THR A 204 7.87 -42.67 -21.25
CA THR A 204 7.60 -43.72 -20.27
C THR A 204 8.55 -43.60 -19.09
N GLU A 205 8.02 -43.38 -17.89
CA GLU A 205 8.79 -43.17 -16.66
C GLU A 205 8.13 -43.94 -15.50
N GLY A 206 8.93 -44.63 -14.67
CA GLY A 206 8.39 -45.50 -13.62
C GLY A 206 7.47 -46.63 -14.12
N GLY A 207 7.56 -47.00 -15.40
CA GLY A 207 6.64 -47.93 -16.06
C GLY A 207 5.27 -47.33 -16.46
N ARG A 208 5.05 -46.03 -16.20
CA ARG A 208 3.84 -45.28 -16.58
C ARG A 208 4.08 -44.54 -17.88
N LYS A 209 3.09 -44.47 -18.77
CA LYS A 209 3.15 -43.67 -20.01
C LYS A 209 2.52 -42.29 -19.79
N GLY A 210 3.15 -41.25 -20.32
CA GLY A 210 2.75 -39.87 -20.10
C GLY A 210 3.38 -38.89 -21.08
N MET A 211 3.43 -37.63 -20.67
CA MET A 211 4.22 -36.57 -21.27
C MET A 211 5.21 -36.01 -20.24
N ARG A 212 6.35 -35.51 -20.71
CA ARG A 212 7.28 -34.74 -19.88
C ARG A 212 7.24 -33.28 -20.30
N VAL A 213 6.96 -32.40 -19.33
CA VAL A 213 7.04 -30.95 -19.49
C VAL A 213 8.45 -30.52 -19.13
N HIS A 214 9.05 -29.72 -19.99
CA HIS A 214 10.38 -29.16 -19.83
C HIS A 214 10.29 -27.64 -19.76
N VAL A 215 10.94 -27.02 -18.78
CA VAL A 215 10.94 -25.57 -18.61
C VAL A 215 12.37 -25.07 -18.46
N ASN A 216 12.77 -24.16 -19.36
CA ASN A 216 14.00 -23.38 -19.24
C ASN A 216 13.67 -22.03 -18.59
N PHE A 217 14.16 -21.79 -17.39
CA PHE A 217 13.86 -20.57 -16.64
C PHE A 217 15.03 -20.07 -15.80
N GLU A 218 15.01 -18.76 -15.53
CA GLU A 218 15.89 -18.10 -14.57
C GLU A 218 15.08 -17.65 -13.37
N VAL A 219 15.65 -17.76 -12.17
CA VAL A 219 15.05 -17.30 -10.92
C VAL A 219 16.06 -16.54 -10.05
N SER A 220 15.62 -15.41 -9.52
CA SER A 220 16.38 -14.54 -8.61
C SER A 220 15.67 -14.38 -7.28
N GLY A 221 16.43 -14.13 -6.20
CA GLY A 221 15.89 -13.84 -4.87
C GLY A 221 15.44 -15.05 -4.04
N LEU A 222 15.57 -16.28 -4.54
CA LEU A 222 15.25 -17.53 -3.82
C LEU A 222 16.51 -18.30 -3.32
N LYS A 223 17.63 -17.61 -3.10
CA LYS A 223 18.88 -18.24 -2.64
C LYS A 223 18.67 -18.95 -1.30
N GLY A 224 18.90 -20.27 -1.27
CA GLY A 224 18.75 -21.11 -0.08
C GLY A 224 17.30 -21.38 0.33
N VAL A 225 16.32 -20.82 -0.36
CA VAL A 225 14.88 -21.01 -0.08
C VAL A 225 14.40 -22.26 -0.81
N ASP A 226 13.69 -23.14 -0.09
CA ASP A 226 13.04 -24.30 -0.70
C ASP A 226 11.76 -23.86 -1.43
N SER A 227 11.62 -24.26 -2.68
CA SER A 227 10.58 -23.80 -3.59
C SER A 227 10.31 -24.84 -4.66
N MET A 228 9.22 -24.66 -5.40
CA MET A 228 8.88 -25.53 -6.52
C MET A 228 8.42 -24.70 -7.72
N LEU A 229 8.84 -25.14 -8.90
CA LEU A 229 8.11 -24.86 -10.12
C LEU A 229 6.94 -25.84 -10.18
N VAL A 230 5.74 -25.39 -10.51
CA VAL A 230 4.58 -26.27 -10.75
C VAL A 230 3.96 -26.01 -12.10
N ALA A 231 3.31 -27.03 -12.65
CA ALA A 231 2.45 -26.91 -13.81
C ALA A 231 1.09 -27.54 -13.49
N ARG A 232 0.03 -26.71 -13.52
CA ARG A 232 -1.37 -27.13 -13.32
C ARG A 232 -2.06 -27.27 -14.67
N VAL A 233 -2.89 -28.29 -14.86
CA VAL A 233 -3.57 -28.51 -16.15
C VAL A 233 -4.88 -27.73 -16.21
N GLN A 234 -4.95 -26.71 -17.05
CA GLN A 234 -6.13 -25.87 -17.27
C GLN A 234 -6.83 -26.23 -18.59
N LYS A 235 -8.16 -26.19 -18.61
CA LYS A 235 -9.01 -26.31 -19.81
C LYS A 235 -9.17 -24.94 -20.50
N GLU A 236 -9.55 -24.96 -21.77
CA GLU A 236 -9.87 -23.77 -22.58
C GLU A 236 -10.89 -22.81 -21.91
N ASN A 237 -11.80 -23.32 -21.07
CA ASN A 237 -12.77 -22.51 -20.33
C ASN A 237 -12.25 -21.89 -19.01
N GLY A 238 -10.97 -22.06 -18.68
CA GLY A 238 -10.34 -21.53 -17.45
C GLY A 238 -10.47 -22.43 -16.21
N ASP A 239 -11.31 -23.46 -16.23
CA ASP A 239 -11.33 -24.45 -15.16
C ASP A 239 -10.03 -25.27 -15.14
N PHE A 240 -9.56 -25.67 -13.97
CA PHE A 240 -8.56 -26.72 -13.85
C PHE A 240 -9.15 -28.12 -14.07
N VAL A 241 -8.30 -29.06 -14.51
CA VAL A 241 -8.58 -30.50 -14.51
C VAL A 241 -8.35 -31.01 -13.08
N THR A 242 -9.25 -31.84 -12.55
CA THR A 242 -9.09 -32.42 -11.22
C THR A 242 -8.38 -33.76 -11.24
N SER A 243 -7.64 -34.02 -10.17
CA SER A 243 -6.93 -35.28 -9.93
C SER A 243 -7.64 -36.12 -8.87
N ARG A 244 -7.35 -37.42 -8.87
CA ARG A 244 -7.79 -38.36 -7.82
C ARG A 244 -6.62 -39.02 -7.10
N SER A 245 -5.39 -38.67 -7.49
CA SER A 245 -4.16 -39.25 -6.98
C SER A 245 -3.46 -38.19 -6.13
N PRO A 246 -3.32 -38.37 -4.80
CA PRO A 246 -2.72 -37.35 -3.92
C PRO A 246 -1.28 -36.95 -4.26
N SER A 247 -0.56 -37.73 -5.07
CA SER A 247 0.78 -37.39 -5.58
C SER A 247 0.78 -36.57 -6.88
N PHE A 248 -0.41 -36.22 -7.40
CA PHE A 248 -0.64 -35.43 -8.62
C PHE A 248 -1.80 -34.46 -8.39
N SER A 249 -1.96 -33.96 -7.16
CA SER A 249 -3.12 -33.21 -6.71
C SER A 249 -2.68 -32.12 -5.74
N ASN A 250 -3.06 -30.87 -5.99
CA ASN A 250 -2.85 -29.79 -5.04
C ASN A 250 -3.92 -29.81 -3.92
N GLY A 251 -3.86 -28.83 -3.00
CA GLY A 251 -4.77 -28.74 -1.85
C GLY A 251 -6.26 -28.62 -2.21
N ASP A 252 -6.57 -28.09 -3.40
CA ASP A 252 -7.93 -27.89 -3.90
C ASP A 252 -8.42 -29.06 -4.79
N GLY A 253 -7.58 -30.08 -5.00
CA GLY A 253 -7.89 -31.25 -5.83
C GLY A 253 -7.53 -31.11 -7.31
N GLU A 254 -6.85 -30.03 -7.70
CA GLU A 254 -6.46 -29.76 -9.09
C GLU A 254 -5.25 -30.62 -9.49
N LEU A 255 -5.19 -31.01 -10.77
CA LEU A 255 -4.10 -31.78 -11.35
C LEU A 255 -2.84 -30.92 -11.49
N GLU A 256 -1.86 -31.19 -10.62
CA GLU A 256 -0.59 -30.47 -10.51
C GLU A 256 0.58 -31.46 -10.62
N ILE A 257 1.61 -31.06 -11.37
CA ILE A 257 2.95 -31.67 -11.36
C ILE A 257 3.96 -30.62 -10.90
N SER A 258 5.07 -31.03 -10.30
CA SER A 258 6.06 -30.11 -9.73
C SER A 258 7.51 -30.55 -9.89
N PHE A 259 8.41 -29.57 -9.83
CA PHE A 259 9.86 -29.70 -9.77
C PHE A 259 10.37 -28.92 -8.56
N SER A 260 10.74 -29.63 -7.48
CA SER A 260 11.32 -29.03 -6.28
C SER A 260 12.74 -28.52 -6.53
N MET A 261 13.06 -27.36 -5.95
CA MET A 261 14.35 -26.70 -6.11
C MET A 261 14.76 -25.91 -4.85
N LYS A 262 16.08 -25.73 -4.68
CA LYS A 262 16.68 -24.87 -3.66
C LYS A 262 17.85 -24.08 -4.26
N PRO A 263 17.61 -22.92 -4.88
CA PRO A 263 18.62 -22.16 -5.61
C PRO A 263 19.88 -21.88 -4.77
N GLY A 264 21.06 -22.30 -5.25
CA GLY A 264 22.33 -22.10 -4.53
C GLY A 264 22.88 -20.67 -4.60
N TYR A 265 22.43 -19.89 -5.59
CA TYR A 265 22.94 -18.56 -5.92
C TYR A 265 21.81 -17.53 -5.96
N ALA A 266 22.17 -16.25 -5.83
CA ALA A 266 21.21 -15.13 -5.79
C ALA A 266 20.37 -15.00 -7.06
N THR A 267 20.95 -15.38 -8.20
CA THR A 267 20.27 -15.72 -9.46
C THR A 267 20.72 -17.13 -9.85
N THR A 268 19.80 -17.99 -10.26
CA THR A 268 20.05 -19.38 -10.68
C THR A 268 19.26 -19.67 -11.95
N VAL A 269 19.89 -20.33 -12.93
CA VAL A 269 19.26 -20.74 -14.19
C VAL A 269 19.07 -22.25 -14.17
N TYR A 270 17.86 -22.70 -14.53
CA TYR A 270 17.55 -24.09 -14.84
C TYR A 270 17.34 -24.19 -16.34
N GLU A 271 18.33 -24.72 -17.06
CA GLU A 271 18.26 -24.83 -18.53
C GLU A 271 17.26 -25.90 -19.02
N ASP A 272 16.94 -26.87 -18.15
CA ASP A 272 16.00 -27.97 -18.38
C ASP A 272 15.46 -28.51 -17.04
N ALA A 273 14.40 -27.87 -16.51
CA ALA A 273 13.64 -28.41 -15.38
C ALA A 273 12.52 -29.33 -15.90
N GLN A 274 12.53 -30.59 -15.44
CA GLN A 274 11.67 -31.65 -15.98
C GLN A 274 10.56 -32.05 -15.00
N MET A 275 9.32 -32.12 -15.48
CA MET A 275 8.15 -32.58 -14.73
C MET A 275 7.39 -33.64 -15.56
N PHE A 276 6.99 -34.76 -14.96
CA PHE A 276 6.33 -35.85 -15.68
C PHE A 276 4.83 -35.95 -15.32
N LEU A 277 3.97 -35.87 -16.35
CA LEU A 277 2.52 -36.08 -16.23
C LEU A 277 2.13 -37.44 -16.85
N PRO A 278 1.79 -38.45 -16.03
CA PRO A 278 1.23 -39.71 -16.54
C PRO A 278 -0.15 -39.48 -17.16
N TYR A 279 -0.40 -40.04 -18.35
CA TYR A 279 -1.68 -39.81 -19.05
C TYR A 279 -2.91 -40.33 -18.28
N ASN A 280 -2.73 -41.28 -17.37
CA ASN A 280 -3.84 -41.81 -16.56
C ASN A 280 -4.22 -40.92 -15.36
N GLU A 281 -3.57 -39.77 -15.14
CA GLU A 281 -4.00 -38.75 -14.17
C GLU A 281 -4.96 -37.70 -14.80
N LEU A 282 -5.00 -37.61 -16.14
CA LEU A 282 -5.92 -36.73 -16.87
C LEU A 282 -7.35 -37.32 -16.83
N THR A 283 -8.13 -37.01 -15.79
CA THR A 283 -9.48 -37.59 -15.56
C THR A 283 -10.59 -37.03 -16.46
N LEU A 284 -10.28 -36.84 -17.75
CA LEU A 284 -11.14 -36.24 -18.76
C LEU A 284 -12.12 -37.25 -19.38
N ARG A 285 -13.17 -36.74 -20.05
CA ARG A 285 -14.04 -37.58 -20.90
C ARG A 285 -13.32 -37.90 -22.22
N ARG A 286 -13.66 -39.05 -22.81
CA ARG A 286 -13.20 -39.45 -24.16
C ARG A 286 -13.43 -38.35 -25.20
N GLY A 287 -12.41 -38.02 -25.98
CA GLY A 287 -12.43 -36.93 -26.95
C GLY A 287 -11.07 -36.24 -27.10
N VAL A 288 -11.01 -35.25 -27.99
CA VAL A 288 -9.86 -34.35 -28.15
C VAL A 288 -10.07 -33.12 -27.26
N TRP A 289 -9.03 -32.67 -26.57
CA TRP A 289 -9.06 -31.54 -25.66
C TRP A 289 -7.94 -30.56 -25.97
N ASN A 290 -8.28 -29.28 -26.13
CA ASN A 290 -7.33 -28.18 -25.99
C ASN A 290 -7.12 -27.93 -24.49
N LEU A 291 -5.88 -28.08 -24.05
CA LEU A 291 -5.47 -27.87 -22.67
C LEU A 291 -4.26 -26.94 -22.66
N LYS A 292 -3.92 -26.42 -21.48
CA LYS A 292 -2.64 -25.75 -21.26
C LYS A 292 -2.10 -26.04 -19.88
N PHE A 293 -0.78 -25.99 -19.75
CA PHE A 293 -0.13 -25.87 -18.46
C PHE A 293 -0.17 -24.42 -18.01
N ASP A 294 -0.73 -24.17 -16.84
CA ASP A 294 -0.56 -22.95 -16.06
C ASP A 294 0.68 -23.13 -15.18
N ILE A 295 1.75 -22.37 -15.47
CA ILE A 295 3.08 -22.59 -14.89
C ILE A 295 3.34 -21.53 -13.82
N ASP A 296 3.35 -21.98 -12.56
CA ASP A 296 3.52 -21.14 -11.39
C ASP A 296 4.84 -21.44 -10.66
N LEU A 297 5.39 -20.41 -10.04
CA LEU A 297 6.40 -20.51 -9.01
C LEU A 297 5.73 -20.50 -7.63
N LYS A 298 6.07 -21.47 -6.76
CA LYS A 298 5.54 -21.60 -5.39
C LYS A 298 6.67 -21.88 -4.39
N TYR A 299 6.47 -21.55 -3.12
CA TYR A 299 7.32 -22.04 -2.02
C TYR A 299 7.02 -23.53 -1.76
N GLU A 300 7.89 -24.26 -1.07
CA GLU A 300 7.68 -25.71 -0.83
C GLU A 300 6.43 -26.03 0.04
N ASN A 301 5.91 -25.05 0.79
CA ASN A 301 4.63 -25.17 1.51
C ASN A 301 3.38 -25.00 0.61
N GLY A 302 3.55 -24.85 -0.72
CA GLY A 302 2.47 -24.63 -1.69
C GLY A 302 2.04 -23.16 -1.85
N GLU A 303 2.64 -22.21 -1.14
CA GLU A 303 2.31 -20.79 -1.25
C GLU A 303 2.78 -20.19 -2.58
N PHE A 304 1.87 -19.50 -3.27
CA PHE A 304 2.11 -18.85 -4.55
C PHE A 304 3.16 -17.73 -4.46
N ILE A 305 4.11 -17.72 -5.38
CA ILE A 305 5.14 -16.69 -5.53
C ILE A 305 4.86 -15.82 -6.77
N LYS A 306 4.75 -16.44 -7.95
CA LYS A 306 4.62 -15.74 -9.24
C LYS A 306 4.12 -16.69 -10.34
N HIS A 307 3.09 -16.29 -11.09
CA HIS A 307 2.72 -16.95 -12.34
C HIS A 307 3.76 -16.61 -13.43
N LEU A 308 4.20 -17.60 -14.21
CA LEU A 308 5.34 -17.46 -15.11
C LEU A 308 4.96 -17.48 -16.59
N ASP A 309 4.21 -18.48 -17.05
CA ASP A 309 3.91 -18.70 -18.47
C ASP A 309 2.73 -19.68 -18.67
N TYR A 310 2.27 -19.82 -19.91
CA TYR A 310 1.36 -20.90 -20.35
C TYR A 310 1.93 -21.67 -21.54
N GLU A 311 1.83 -23.00 -21.51
CA GLU A 311 2.14 -23.87 -22.66
C GLU A 311 0.88 -24.63 -23.08
N GLU A 312 0.39 -24.39 -24.31
CA GLU A 312 -0.80 -25.04 -24.87
C GLU A 312 -0.47 -26.42 -25.46
N PHE A 313 -1.40 -27.39 -25.30
CA PHE A 313 -1.27 -28.72 -25.89
C PHE A 313 -2.61 -29.36 -26.24
N GLU A 314 -2.61 -30.15 -27.31
CA GLU A 314 -3.73 -31.04 -27.64
C GLU A 314 -3.57 -32.38 -26.90
N PHE A 315 -4.64 -32.88 -26.29
CA PHE A 315 -4.69 -34.20 -25.68
C PHE A 315 -5.90 -35.00 -26.15
N THR A 316 -5.66 -36.17 -26.76
CA THR A 316 -6.71 -37.13 -27.10
C THR A 316 -6.87 -38.17 -25.97
N GLN A 317 -8.00 -38.09 -25.26
CA GLN A 317 -8.43 -39.14 -24.32
C GLN A 317 -9.10 -40.28 -25.13
N PRO A 318 -8.53 -41.50 -25.12
CA PRO A 318 -8.79 -42.54 -26.14
C PRO A 318 -10.11 -43.31 -25.99
#